data_AF-A0A966AV27-F1
#
_entry.id   AF-A0A966AV27-F1
#
_cell.length_a   1.000
_cell.length_b   1.000
_cell.length_c   1.000
_cell.angle_alpha   90.00
_cell.angle_beta   90.00
_cell.angle_gamma   90.00
#
_symmetry.space_group_name_H-M   'P 1'
#
loop_
_entity.id
_entity.type
_entity.pdbx_description
1 polymer ?
#
loop_
_entity_poly.entity_id
_entity_poly.type
_entity_poly.pdbx_seq_one_letter_code
_entity_poly.pdbx_strand_id
1 'polypeptide(L)'
;MNPRTTMILALLALILTTLAFRSVRDSRPTFVVGVQRPLNFAIPAVKSLLVERGDSERIEMRSSDSEGTGYWQITQPVSDPGRYAPIEDLLVMLRDVESFGEGPADLTSVGLDTPEISVTIQTGSKKHTLQMGADHSSFSRVHATIDGNSVLIDRGIRNALRDFKLSEIREDAVVGLNPDTIIKCVLERPDKKTLELKREGPYWKMLSPRISDANDTRISDWLGKLSQWAVIDFIDDPSTLGSSLDNPRAKLTLETRSGSTKTISVGAVYAVDGQASAVEVQTSDRDCVLIVAGSTAEQLVTLNSNSLISPYLIRFDGQTVERVELKSGQYGPVSSEKNPAGGWTLNWAGDGSIHTADPSVVGDWINALLSLRAETWQQVDTGSLQKWGFDRPLLELNLSTGLDEKERLLIGSEVPDQEGVHYVWNPRGEACALTPMPFLEEMRSAPFSLRSRQLSRIPGELLRFRITVAGGVPLDLVRPHQNWRVVSSNEPSVKSEDFPQLEISAISQRMGSLQVARWLDPGDVAPDESDYEIRLDWLPESGSDPVRTCFLGGRTSEGWIRCRMGQGEWGFGLAPVSGIDLEALTLQVYRQLIEQP
;
A
#
# COMPACT_ATOMS: atom_id res chain seq x y z
N MET A 1 35.56 25.70 -99.90
CA MET A 1 36.10 25.04 -98.68
C MET A 1 36.21 23.54 -98.96
N ASN A 2 37.36 22.94 -98.69
CA ASN A 2 37.59 21.53 -98.96
C ASN A 2 36.83 20.68 -97.91
N PRO A 3 35.91 19.78 -98.31
CA PRO A 3 35.04 19.05 -97.38
C PRO A 3 35.81 18.22 -96.35
N ARG A 4 37.05 17.81 -96.66
CA ARG A 4 37.93 17.13 -95.70
C ARG A 4 38.34 18.04 -94.55
N THR A 5 38.65 19.30 -94.83
CA THR A 5 39.06 20.27 -93.81
C THR A 5 37.90 20.62 -92.88
N THR A 6 36.68 20.70 -93.41
CA THR A 6 35.46 20.95 -92.63
C THR A 6 35.14 19.78 -91.70
N MET A 7 35.31 18.54 -92.16
CA MET A 7 35.14 17.35 -91.31
C MET A 7 36.16 17.32 -90.16
N ILE A 8 37.43 17.62 -90.46
CA ILE A 8 38.49 17.63 -89.44
C ILE A 8 38.20 18.69 -88.36
N LEU A 9 37.77 19.89 -88.77
CA LEU A 9 37.38 20.95 -87.85
C LEU A 9 36.17 20.57 -86.98
N ALA A 10 35.17 19.90 -87.53
CA ALA A 10 34.00 19.44 -86.78
C ALA A 10 34.37 18.37 -85.74
N LEU A 11 35.26 17.42 -86.11
CA LEU A 11 35.75 16.38 -85.20
C LEU A 11 36.60 17.00 -84.08
N LEU A 12 37.44 17.98 -84.41
CA LEU A 12 38.25 18.70 -83.43
C LEU A 12 37.38 19.50 -82.45
N ALA A 13 36.32 20.15 -82.95
CA ALA A 13 35.37 20.88 -82.11
C ALA A 13 34.60 19.95 -81.15
N LEU A 14 34.21 18.75 -81.59
CA LEU A 14 33.55 17.74 -80.76
C LEU A 14 34.49 17.22 -79.66
N ILE A 15 35.76 16.99 -79.99
CA ILE A 15 36.78 16.57 -79.02
C ILE A 15 37.06 17.68 -78.00
N LEU A 16 37.20 18.93 -78.45
CA LEU A 16 37.44 20.07 -77.56
C LEU A 16 36.23 20.35 -76.65
N THR A 17 35.00 20.23 -77.14
CA THR A 17 33.80 20.40 -76.30
C THR A 17 33.65 19.27 -75.29
N THR A 18 33.94 18.03 -75.65
CA THR A 18 33.93 16.91 -74.69
C THR A 18 35.04 17.01 -73.66
N LEU A 19 36.24 17.46 -74.05
CA LEU A 19 37.34 17.74 -73.11
C LEU A 19 37.04 18.93 -72.21
N ALA A 20 36.45 20.01 -72.73
CA ALA A 20 36.04 21.16 -71.92
C ALA A 20 34.90 20.78 -70.96
N PHE A 21 33.92 19.98 -71.39
CA PHE A 21 32.85 19.49 -70.53
C PHE A 21 33.36 18.55 -69.44
N ARG A 22 34.33 17.66 -69.75
CA ARG A 22 35.02 16.85 -68.74
C ARG A 22 35.83 17.71 -67.79
N SER A 23 36.61 18.66 -68.29
CA SER A 23 37.39 19.58 -67.47
C SER A 23 36.49 20.39 -66.53
N VAL A 24 35.34 20.91 -66.98
CA VAL A 24 34.39 21.64 -66.12
C VAL A 24 33.67 20.70 -65.14
N ARG A 25 33.37 19.46 -65.54
CA ARG A 25 32.75 18.45 -64.64
C ARG A 25 33.74 17.97 -63.56
N ASP A 26 35.01 17.80 -63.92
CA ASP A 26 36.08 17.35 -63.03
C ASP A 26 36.68 18.52 -62.22
N SER A 27 36.43 19.78 -62.62
CA SER A 27 36.79 20.99 -61.85
C SER A 27 35.69 21.45 -60.89
N ARG A 28 34.63 20.67 -60.68
CA ARG A 28 33.83 20.84 -59.45
C ARG A 28 34.72 20.35 -58.32
N PRO A 29 35.18 21.19 -57.39
CA PRO A 29 35.90 20.71 -56.23
C PRO A 29 35.00 19.68 -55.53
N THR A 30 35.36 18.40 -55.63
CA THR A 30 34.98 17.45 -54.61
C THR A 30 35.68 17.90 -53.35
N PHE A 31 35.02 18.78 -52.58
CA PHE A 31 35.36 18.98 -51.19
C PHE A 31 35.14 17.62 -50.53
N VAL A 32 36.19 16.81 -50.45
CA VAL A 32 36.29 15.81 -49.41
C VAL A 32 36.49 16.62 -48.13
N VAL A 33 35.39 17.17 -47.61
CA VAL A 33 35.34 17.64 -46.24
C VAL A 33 35.41 16.37 -45.41
N GLY A 34 36.60 16.05 -44.90
CA GLY A 34 36.64 15.18 -43.73
C GLY A 34 35.81 15.89 -42.67
N VAL A 35 34.66 15.33 -42.31
CA VAL A 35 33.83 15.84 -41.22
C VAL A 35 34.71 15.84 -39.98
N GLN A 36 35.19 17.02 -39.59
CA GLN A 36 35.91 17.20 -38.34
C GLN A 36 34.87 17.60 -37.29
N ARG A 37 34.99 17.00 -36.10
CA ARG A 37 34.31 17.44 -34.89
C ARG A 37 35.31 18.23 -34.04
N PRO A 38 35.51 19.52 -34.35
CA PRO A 38 36.58 20.31 -33.74
C PRO A 38 36.34 20.58 -32.25
N LEU A 39 35.09 20.59 -31.80
CA LEU A 39 34.71 20.83 -30.41
C LEU A 39 34.72 19.51 -29.59
N ASN A 40 35.91 19.02 -29.25
CA ASN A 40 36.05 17.73 -28.56
C ASN A 40 36.23 17.90 -27.04
N PHE A 41 35.16 17.65 -26.27
CA PHE A 41 35.19 17.63 -24.81
C PHE A 41 34.32 16.49 -24.23
N ALA A 42 34.62 16.09 -23.01
CA ALA A 42 33.80 15.13 -22.26
C ALA A 42 32.69 15.88 -21.49
N ILE A 43 31.42 15.50 -21.71
CA ILE A 43 30.27 16.13 -21.06
C ILE A 43 30.39 16.13 -19.52
N PRO A 44 30.77 15.01 -18.86
CA PRO A 44 30.95 15.02 -17.40
C PRO A 44 32.08 15.94 -16.90
N ALA A 45 32.97 16.41 -17.78
CA ALA A 45 34.05 17.32 -17.44
C ALA A 45 33.66 18.80 -17.56
N VAL A 46 32.48 19.11 -18.11
CA VAL A 46 32.00 20.49 -18.25
C VAL A 46 31.67 21.06 -16.88
N LYS A 47 32.24 22.22 -16.57
CA LYS A 47 32.04 22.97 -15.31
C LYS A 47 31.20 24.22 -15.51
N SER A 48 31.24 24.84 -16.68
CA SER A 48 30.31 25.92 -17.02
C SER A 48 30.02 25.95 -18.52
N LEU A 49 28.83 26.42 -18.84
CA LEU A 49 28.37 26.73 -20.18
C LEU A 49 27.80 28.15 -20.16
N LEU A 50 28.27 28.97 -21.10
CA LEU A 50 27.85 30.35 -21.29
C LEU A 50 27.40 30.53 -22.74
N VAL A 51 26.16 30.98 -22.92
CA VAL A 51 25.58 31.35 -24.22
C VAL A 51 25.31 32.85 -24.19
N GLU A 52 25.92 33.58 -25.12
CA GLU A 52 25.77 35.02 -25.31
C GLU A 52 25.13 35.28 -26.68
N ARG A 53 24.08 36.09 -26.73
CA ARG A 53 23.40 36.53 -27.95
C ARG A 53 23.39 38.06 -28.01
N GLY A 54 24.18 38.61 -28.94
CA GLY A 54 24.46 40.05 -28.98
C GLY A 54 24.99 40.60 -27.65
N ASP A 55 24.73 41.88 -27.38
CA ASP A 55 25.32 42.60 -26.23
C ASP A 55 24.55 42.44 -24.90
N SER A 56 23.38 41.80 -24.88
CA SER A 56 22.46 41.89 -23.72
C SER A 56 21.81 40.58 -23.26
N GLU A 57 21.79 39.52 -24.07
CA GLU A 57 21.24 38.25 -23.64
C GLU A 57 22.35 37.26 -23.27
N ARG A 58 22.39 36.90 -21.99
CA ARG A 58 23.41 36.00 -21.45
C ARG A 58 22.77 34.93 -20.58
N ILE A 59 22.99 33.67 -20.95
CA ILE A 59 22.60 32.49 -20.16
C ILE A 59 23.88 31.80 -19.71
N GLU A 60 24.14 31.84 -18.41
CA GLU A 60 25.29 31.15 -17.80
C GLU A 60 24.78 30.09 -16.83
N MET A 61 25.28 28.86 -17.00
CA MET A 61 25.03 27.75 -16.09
C MET A 61 26.35 27.11 -15.66
N ARG A 62 26.37 26.62 -14.42
CA ARG A 62 27.53 25.99 -13.81
C ARG A 62 27.14 24.63 -13.25
N SER A 63 28.00 23.65 -13.49
CA SER A 63 27.85 22.35 -12.84
C SER A 63 28.39 22.48 -11.42
N SER A 64 27.66 21.89 -10.47
CA SER A 64 28.09 21.79 -9.08
C SER A 64 28.02 20.33 -8.66
N ASP A 65 29.07 19.88 -7.98
CA ASP A 65 29.13 18.55 -7.42
C ASP A 65 28.87 18.68 -5.91
N SER A 66 27.62 18.49 -5.46
CA SER A 66 27.33 18.26 -4.04
C SER A 66 26.93 16.81 -3.81
N GLU A 67 27.54 16.17 -2.80
CA GLU A 67 27.14 14.84 -2.33
C GLU A 67 27.22 13.71 -3.37
N GLY A 68 28.06 13.86 -4.41
CA GLY A 68 28.29 12.82 -5.42
C GLY A 68 27.24 12.76 -6.53
N THR A 69 26.22 13.62 -6.51
CA THR A 69 25.27 13.84 -7.60
C THR A 69 25.50 15.22 -8.21
N GLY A 70 25.92 15.27 -9.47
CA GLY A 70 26.10 16.53 -10.19
C GLY A 70 24.74 17.18 -10.49
N TYR A 71 24.61 18.47 -10.19
CA TYR A 71 23.46 19.28 -10.59
C TYR A 71 23.92 20.54 -11.34
N TRP A 72 23.01 21.12 -12.11
CA TRP A 72 23.26 22.37 -12.82
C TRP A 72 22.57 23.52 -12.09
N GLN A 73 23.30 24.63 -11.94
CA GLN A 73 22.76 25.88 -11.44
C GLN A 73 22.86 26.92 -12.55
N ILE A 74 21.74 27.55 -12.89
CA ILE A 74 21.70 28.75 -13.71
C ILE A 74 22.13 29.91 -12.81
N THR A 75 23.09 30.70 -13.28
CA THR A 75 23.64 31.85 -12.54
C THR A 75 23.33 33.19 -13.20
N GLN A 76 22.97 33.18 -14.49
CA GLN A 76 22.54 34.36 -15.24
C GLN A 76 21.47 34.00 -16.27
N PRO A 77 20.50 34.89 -16.54
CA PRO A 77 20.30 36.20 -15.92
C PRO A 77 19.74 36.14 -14.50
N VAL A 78 19.23 34.98 -14.09
CA VAL A 78 18.67 34.70 -12.76
C VAL A 78 19.41 33.55 -12.10
N SER A 79 19.25 33.41 -10.78
CA SER A 79 19.72 32.25 -10.03
C SER A 79 18.58 31.23 -9.92
N ASP A 80 18.74 30.06 -10.53
CA ASP A 80 17.70 29.02 -10.52
C ASP A 80 18.29 27.63 -10.81
N PRO A 81 17.70 26.53 -10.32
CA PRO A 81 18.16 25.18 -10.66
C PRO A 81 17.93 24.85 -12.14
N GLY A 82 18.89 24.16 -12.73
CA GLY A 82 18.86 23.71 -14.12
C GLY A 82 18.59 22.21 -14.25
N ARG A 83 17.76 21.83 -15.22
CA ARG A 83 17.44 20.44 -15.56
C ARG A 83 18.60 19.77 -16.26
N TYR A 84 18.98 18.61 -15.76
CA TYR A 84 20.10 17.85 -16.28
C TYR A 84 19.93 17.46 -17.76
N ALA A 85 18.81 16.85 -18.14
CA ALA A 85 18.63 16.29 -19.48
C ALA A 85 18.66 17.34 -20.61
N PRO A 86 17.90 18.46 -20.56
CA PRO A 86 17.98 19.50 -21.59
C PRO A 86 19.38 20.14 -21.70
N ILE A 87 20.08 20.29 -20.58
CA ILE A 87 21.45 20.82 -20.57
C ILE A 87 22.42 19.80 -21.19
N GLU A 88 22.27 18.52 -20.89
CA GLU A 88 23.05 17.46 -21.50
C GLU A 88 22.83 17.39 -23.01
N ASP A 89 21.57 17.44 -23.47
CA ASP A 89 21.22 17.47 -24.90
C ASP A 89 21.86 18.66 -25.62
N LEU A 90 21.86 19.84 -24.99
CA LEU A 90 22.57 21.02 -25.49
C LEU A 90 24.09 20.78 -25.58
N LEU A 91 24.71 20.18 -24.56
CA LEU A 91 26.13 19.85 -24.58
C LEU A 91 26.48 18.79 -25.63
N VAL A 92 25.62 17.80 -25.86
CA VAL A 92 25.76 16.82 -26.94
C VAL A 92 25.71 17.51 -28.29
N MET A 93 24.72 18.36 -28.51
CA MET A 93 24.58 19.14 -29.75
C MET A 93 25.80 20.00 -30.04
N LEU A 94 26.35 20.66 -29.02
CA LEU A 94 27.57 21.46 -29.12
C LEU A 94 28.82 20.61 -29.41
N ARG A 95 29.01 19.50 -28.70
CA ARG A 95 30.15 18.58 -28.90
C ARG A 95 30.17 17.99 -30.32
N ASP A 96 28.99 17.67 -30.85
CA ASP A 96 28.84 17.01 -32.14
C ASP A 96 28.76 18.00 -33.32
N VAL A 97 29.06 19.29 -33.09
CA VAL A 97 29.19 20.28 -34.17
C VAL A 97 30.24 19.84 -35.19
N GLU A 98 29.84 19.81 -36.45
CA GLU A 98 30.69 19.45 -37.58
C GLU A 98 31.18 20.71 -38.32
N SER A 99 32.45 20.72 -38.73
CA SER A 99 33.01 21.76 -39.62
C SER A 99 33.09 21.30 -41.08
N PHE A 100 32.81 22.23 -41.99
CA PHE A 100 32.66 21.97 -43.43
C PHE A 100 33.70 22.65 -44.32
N GLY A 101 34.90 22.86 -43.78
CA GLY A 101 36.01 23.55 -44.44
C GLY A 101 36.40 24.84 -43.73
N GLU A 102 37.43 25.51 -44.28
CA GLU A 102 37.95 26.76 -43.74
C GLU A 102 37.03 27.94 -44.07
N GLY A 103 36.89 28.86 -43.11
CA GLY A 103 36.21 30.14 -43.28
C GLY A 103 37.14 31.23 -43.82
N PRO A 104 36.62 32.42 -44.11
CA PRO A 104 37.43 33.53 -44.60
C PRO A 104 38.41 34.02 -43.51
N ALA A 105 39.56 34.54 -43.97
CA ALA A 105 40.55 35.16 -43.10
C ALA A 105 40.08 36.52 -42.54
N ASP A 106 39.27 37.26 -43.29
CA ASP A 106 38.65 38.51 -42.84
C ASP A 106 37.36 38.22 -42.06
N LEU A 107 37.49 38.14 -40.73
CA LEU A 107 36.40 37.88 -39.80
C LEU A 107 35.35 38.99 -39.78
N THR A 108 35.75 40.23 -40.07
CA THR A 108 34.85 41.40 -40.11
C THR A 108 33.81 41.26 -41.23
N SER A 109 34.25 40.78 -42.40
CA SER A 109 33.38 40.59 -43.56
C SER A 109 32.23 39.59 -43.35
N VAL A 110 32.34 38.76 -42.31
CA VAL A 110 31.37 37.73 -41.96
C VAL A 110 30.77 37.90 -40.57
N GLY A 111 30.95 39.08 -39.95
CA GLY A 111 30.34 39.40 -38.65
C GLY A 111 30.85 38.54 -37.49
N LEU A 112 32.11 38.07 -37.55
CA LEU A 112 32.76 37.34 -36.46
C LEU A 112 33.61 38.25 -35.56
N ASP A 113 33.78 39.52 -35.93
CA ASP A 113 34.29 40.59 -35.06
C ASP A 113 33.29 40.97 -33.95
N THR A 114 31.99 40.89 -34.27
CA THR A 114 30.86 41.06 -33.37
C THR A 114 29.87 39.90 -33.56
N PRO A 115 30.19 38.70 -33.03
CA PRO A 115 29.43 37.49 -33.30
C PRO A 115 27.98 37.61 -32.81
N GLU A 116 27.03 37.15 -33.63
CA GLU A 116 25.61 37.12 -33.26
C GLU A 116 25.36 36.23 -32.04
N ILE A 117 26.04 35.08 -32.01
CA ILE A 117 25.97 34.11 -30.91
C ILE A 117 27.37 33.62 -30.57
N SER A 118 27.71 33.64 -29.29
CA SER A 118 28.95 33.12 -28.72
C SER A 118 28.64 32.08 -27.65
N VAL A 119 29.26 30.92 -27.73
CA VAL A 119 29.16 29.85 -26.75
C VAL A 119 30.54 29.58 -26.16
N THR A 120 30.64 29.63 -24.83
CA THR A 120 31.84 29.30 -24.09
C THR A 120 31.58 28.10 -23.19
N ILE A 121 32.41 27.06 -23.33
CA ILE A 121 32.36 25.84 -22.51
C ILE A 121 33.66 25.74 -21.73
N GLN A 122 33.58 25.67 -20.41
CA GLN A 122 34.73 25.42 -19.55
C GLN A 122 34.74 23.95 -19.13
N THR A 123 35.81 23.22 -19.45
CA THR A 123 36.02 21.83 -19.00
C THR A 123 37.30 21.73 -18.17
N GLY A 124 37.20 21.70 -16.84
CA GLY A 124 38.38 21.73 -15.96
C GLY A 124 39.34 22.87 -16.32
N SER A 125 40.50 22.53 -16.88
CA SER A 125 41.54 23.48 -17.30
C SER A 125 41.40 24.03 -18.73
N LYS A 126 40.52 23.47 -19.57
CA LYS A 126 40.35 23.90 -20.97
C LYS A 126 39.11 24.77 -21.14
N LYS A 127 39.23 25.78 -21.99
CA LYS A 127 38.13 26.64 -22.44
C LYS A 127 37.92 26.40 -23.93
N HIS A 128 36.70 26.05 -24.32
CA HIS A 128 36.27 25.94 -25.70
C HIS A 128 35.35 27.10 -26.06
N THR A 129 35.52 27.68 -27.23
CA THR A 129 34.71 28.81 -27.71
C THR A 129 34.19 28.55 -29.12
N LEU A 130 32.89 28.68 -29.30
CA LEU A 130 32.20 28.63 -30.59
C LEU A 130 31.54 29.99 -30.83
N GLN A 131 31.97 30.74 -31.84
CA GLN A 131 31.34 32.00 -32.23
C GLN A 131 30.72 31.86 -33.61
N MET A 132 29.54 32.42 -33.81
CA MET A 132 28.78 32.29 -35.05
C MET A 132 28.46 33.67 -35.62
N GLY A 133 28.81 33.87 -36.89
CA GLY A 133 28.58 35.09 -37.64
C GLY A 133 27.53 34.89 -38.74
N ALA A 134 27.71 35.56 -39.87
CA ALA A 134 26.75 35.63 -40.97
C ALA A 134 26.54 34.30 -41.72
N ASP A 135 25.41 34.23 -42.44
CA ASP A 135 25.13 33.14 -43.37
C ASP A 135 26.14 33.06 -44.51
N HIS A 136 26.50 31.83 -44.90
CA HIS A 136 27.22 31.59 -46.14
C HIS A 136 26.32 31.92 -47.34
N SER A 137 26.85 32.61 -48.35
CA SER A 137 26.09 33.14 -49.49
C SER A 137 25.35 32.09 -50.32
N SER A 138 25.87 30.86 -50.38
CA SER A 138 25.40 29.82 -51.31
C SER A 138 25.03 28.48 -50.65
N PHE A 139 25.36 28.28 -49.37
CA PHE A 139 25.16 27.00 -48.69
C PHE A 139 24.31 27.22 -47.44
N SER A 140 23.62 26.20 -46.96
CA SER A 140 22.92 26.23 -45.67
C SER A 140 23.92 26.11 -44.50
N ARG A 141 24.89 27.01 -44.48
CA ARG A 141 26.02 27.05 -43.56
C ARG A 141 26.16 28.46 -42.99
N VAL A 142 26.86 28.57 -41.89
CA VAL A 142 27.21 29.83 -41.24
C VAL A 142 28.71 29.91 -41.02
N HIS A 143 29.26 31.11 -41.12
CA HIS A 143 30.65 31.36 -40.76
C HIS A 143 30.78 31.30 -39.23
N ALA A 144 31.77 30.56 -38.73
CA ALA A 144 32.00 30.39 -37.31
C ALA A 144 33.49 30.39 -36.96
N THR A 145 33.83 30.71 -35.72
CA THR A 145 35.15 30.39 -35.14
C THR A 145 34.99 29.29 -34.10
N ILE A 146 35.87 28.28 -34.15
CA ILE A 146 35.96 27.24 -33.13
C ILE A 146 37.38 27.23 -32.58
N ASP A 147 37.52 27.59 -31.30
CA ASP A 147 38.81 27.77 -30.62
C ASP A 147 39.78 28.67 -31.42
N GLY A 148 39.23 29.70 -32.06
CA GLY A 148 39.96 30.67 -32.90
C GLY A 148 40.12 30.27 -34.37
N ASN A 149 39.75 29.04 -34.76
CA ASN A 149 39.85 28.58 -36.16
C ASN A 149 38.59 28.97 -36.95
N SER A 150 38.75 29.71 -38.04
CA SER A 150 37.66 30.11 -38.94
C SER A 150 37.16 28.92 -39.76
N VAL A 151 35.88 28.59 -39.67
CA VAL A 151 35.26 27.42 -40.28
C VAL A 151 33.83 27.71 -40.79
N LEU A 152 33.25 26.77 -41.53
CA LEU A 152 31.83 26.72 -41.84
C LEU A 152 31.13 25.64 -41.00
N ILE A 153 30.00 25.95 -40.38
CA ILE A 153 29.18 24.96 -39.64
C ILE A 153 27.73 24.94 -40.16
N ASP A 154 26.94 23.97 -39.71
CA ASP A 154 25.51 23.89 -40.03
C ASP A 154 24.71 25.07 -39.49
N ARG A 155 23.85 25.66 -40.33
CA ARG A 155 22.96 26.78 -39.93
C ARG A 155 21.99 26.38 -38.82
N GLY A 156 21.58 25.11 -38.76
CA GLY A 156 20.70 24.57 -37.74
C GLY A 156 21.22 24.78 -36.31
N ILE A 157 22.54 24.72 -36.11
CA ILE A 157 23.17 24.95 -34.79
C ILE A 157 22.95 26.39 -34.33
N ARG A 158 23.23 27.38 -35.20
CA ARG A 158 22.99 28.80 -34.89
C ARG A 158 21.52 29.07 -34.64
N ASN A 159 20.63 28.48 -35.47
CA ASN A 159 19.19 28.63 -35.29
C ASN A 159 18.71 28.06 -33.96
N ALA A 160 19.16 26.85 -33.58
CA ALA A 160 18.81 26.24 -32.31
C ALA A 160 19.26 27.10 -31.13
N LEU A 161 20.49 27.62 -31.14
CA LEU A 161 21.01 28.49 -30.07
C LEU A 161 20.34 29.88 -30.03
N ARG A 162 19.87 30.38 -31.18
CA ARG A 162 19.09 31.62 -31.26
C ARG A 162 17.72 31.45 -30.62
N ASP A 163 17.05 30.34 -30.93
CA ASP A 163 15.68 30.07 -30.51
C ASP A 163 15.63 29.46 -29.09
N PHE A 164 16.77 28.99 -28.57
CA PHE A 164 16.94 28.41 -27.23
C PHE A 164 16.56 29.37 -26.10
N LYS A 165 15.54 29.00 -25.32
CA LYS A 165 15.04 29.80 -24.21
C LYS A 165 15.57 29.31 -22.87
N LEU A 166 15.75 30.26 -21.94
CA LEU A 166 16.12 29.95 -20.56
C LEU A 166 15.13 28.96 -19.91
N SER A 167 13.83 29.10 -20.18
CA SER A 167 12.78 28.23 -19.65
C SER A 167 12.94 26.75 -20.01
N GLU A 168 13.63 26.42 -21.10
CA GLU A 168 13.82 25.03 -21.56
C GLU A 168 14.77 24.24 -20.66
N ILE A 169 15.65 24.93 -19.94
CA ILE A 169 16.64 24.32 -19.05
C ILE A 169 16.33 24.54 -17.56
N ARG A 170 15.35 25.36 -17.19
CA ARG A 170 14.97 25.59 -15.79
C ARG A 170 14.28 24.36 -15.20
N GLU A 171 14.50 24.10 -13.92
CA GLU A 171 13.77 23.08 -13.18
C GLU A 171 12.26 23.34 -13.24
N ASP A 172 11.53 22.35 -13.77
CA ASP A 172 10.09 22.42 -13.96
C ASP A 172 9.32 21.73 -12.84
N ALA A 173 9.97 20.95 -11.97
CA ALA A 173 9.33 20.41 -10.79
C ALA A 173 9.05 21.51 -9.74
N VAL A 174 7.78 21.71 -9.39
CA VAL A 174 7.40 22.64 -8.30
C VAL A 174 7.93 22.11 -6.96
N VAL A 175 7.72 20.81 -6.70
CA VAL A 175 8.10 20.19 -5.44
C VAL A 175 9.54 19.66 -5.49
N GLY A 176 9.93 18.91 -6.52
CA GLY A 176 11.31 18.42 -6.66
C GLY A 176 11.81 17.52 -5.51
N LEU A 177 10.91 16.95 -4.71
CA LEU A 177 11.22 16.00 -3.65
C LEU A 177 10.68 14.62 -4.01
N ASN A 178 11.43 13.58 -3.66
CA ASN A 178 10.93 12.21 -3.74
C ASN A 178 9.84 12.00 -2.66
N PRO A 179 8.59 11.63 -3.02
CA PRO A 179 7.51 11.38 -2.07
C PRO A 179 7.86 10.41 -0.94
N ASP A 180 8.66 9.37 -1.22
CA ASP A 180 8.98 8.32 -0.25
C ASP A 180 9.93 8.78 0.87
N THR A 181 10.62 9.91 0.65
CA THR A 181 11.51 10.49 1.66
C THR A 181 10.77 11.46 2.58
N ILE A 182 9.55 11.87 2.24
CA ILE A 182 8.75 12.80 3.04
C ILE A 182 8.24 12.09 4.31
N ILE A 183 8.48 12.72 5.46
CA ILE A 183 8.09 12.21 6.79
C ILE A 183 7.13 13.12 7.54
N LYS A 184 6.98 14.38 7.11
CA LYS A 184 6.04 15.33 7.70
C LYS A 184 5.45 16.25 6.64
N CYS A 185 4.16 16.51 6.75
CA CYS A 185 3.44 17.50 5.95
C CYS A 185 2.67 18.43 6.88
N VAL A 186 2.79 19.74 6.69
CA VAL A 186 2.01 20.76 7.39
C VAL A 186 1.33 21.63 6.36
N LEU A 187 -0.01 21.64 6.35
CA LEU A 187 -0.81 22.44 5.44
C LEU A 187 -1.62 23.47 6.21
N GLU A 188 -1.30 24.74 5.99
CA GLU A 188 -1.92 25.91 6.61
C GLU A 188 -2.79 26.64 5.59
N ARG A 189 -4.00 27.06 6.00
CA ARG A 189 -4.96 27.80 5.17
C ARG A 189 -5.71 28.81 6.05
N PRO A 190 -6.01 30.04 5.56
CA PRO A 190 -6.55 31.12 6.39
C PRO A 190 -7.76 30.75 7.27
N ASP A 191 -8.72 29.99 6.72
CA ASP A 191 -9.99 29.66 7.40
C ASP A 191 -10.12 28.19 7.82
N LYS A 192 -9.01 27.45 7.89
CA LYS A 192 -9.01 26.04 8.28
C LYS A 192 -8.00 25.80 9.41
N LYS A 193 -8.34 24.87 10.30
CA LYS A 193 -7.33 24.31 11.21
C LYS A 193 -6.20 23.70 10.39
N THR A 194 -4.96 23.88 10.86
CA THR A 194 -3.77 23.29 10.27
C THR A 194 -3.94 21.78 10.14
N LEU A 195 -3.61 21.24 8.97
CA LEU A 195 -3.49 19.80 8.78
C LEU A 195 -2.02 19.44 9.02
N GLU A 196 -1.77 18.62 10.02
CA GLU A 196 -0.42 18.11 10.32
C GLU A 196 -0.42 16.59 10.22
N LEU A 197 0.39 16.08 9.30
CA LEU A 197 0.63 14.66 9.06
C LEU A 197 2.08 14.34 9.39
N LYS A 198 2.31 13.26 10.13
CA LYS A 198 3.65 12.81 10.49
C LYS A 198 3.76 11.30 10.36
N ARG A 199 4.89 10.83 9.84
CA ARG A 199 5.21 9.41 9.77
C ARG A 199 5.80 8.94 11.09
N GLU A 200 5.19 7.94 11.70
CA GLU A 200 5.61 7.30 12.95
C GLU A 200 5.76 5.80 12.73
N GLY A 201 7.01 5.32 12.72
CA GLY A 201 7.32 3.96 12.29
C GLY A 201 6.92 3.76 10.82
N PRO A 202 6.16 2.69 10.49
CA PRO A 202 5.73 2.43 9.12
C PRO A 202 4.55 3.30 8.68
N TYR A 203 3.79 3.89 9.62
CA TYR A 203 2.48 4.49 9.36
C TYR A 203 2.48 6.02 9.37
N TRP A 204 1.56 6.60 8.61
CA TRP A 204 1.15 7.98 8.78
C TRP A 204 0.16 8.17 9.95
N LYS A 205 0.35 9.28 10.65
CA LYS A 205 -0.52 9.80 11.71
C LYS A 205 -0.97 11.20 11.36
N MET A 206 -2.20 11.53 11.72
CA MET A 206 -2.70 12.90 11.73
C MET A 206 -2.60 13.42 13.16
N LEU A 207 -1.92 14.54 13.34
CA LEU A 207 -1.76 15.23 14.62
C LEU A 207 -2.73 16.41 14.75
N SER A 208 -3.11 17.01 13.63
CA SER A 208 -4.05 18.12 13.54
C SER A 208 -4.89 17.99 12.26
N PRO A 209 -6.21 18.31 12.24
CA PRO A 209 -6.99 19.00 13.27
C PRO A 209 -7.44 18.17 14.48
N ARG A 210 -7.18 16.86 14.45
CA ARG A 210 -7.43 15.90 15.55
C ARG A 210 -6.45 14.74 15.46
N ILE A 211 -6.14 14.12 16.60
CA ILE A 211 -5.22 12.99 16.64
C ILE A 211 -5.93 11.73 16.12
N SER A 212 -5.42 11.15 15.04
CA SER A 212 -5.97 9.92 14.43
C SER A 212 -4.94 9.17 13.58
N ASP A 213 -5.21 7.89 13.31
CA ASP A 213 -4.50 7.15 12.27
C ASP A 213 -4.84 7.73 10.90
N ALA A 214 -3.82 7.94 10.07
CA ALA A 214 -4.02 8.44 8.73
C ALA A 214 -4.04 7.31 7.70
N ASN A 215 -4.61 7.59 6.54
CA ASN A 215 -4.68 6.65 5.42
C ASN A 215 -3.40 6.76 4.57
N ASP A 216 -2.47 5.84 4.77
CA ASP A 216 -1.18 5.81 4.08
C ASP A 216 -1.31 5.85 2.55
N THR A 217 -2.25 5.08 1.99
CA THR A 217 -2.49 5.05 0.54
C THR A 217 -2.92 6.42 0.01
N ARG A 218 -3.89 7.07 0.66
CA ARG A 218 -4.37 8.39 0.21
C ARG A 218 -3.32 9.48 0.36
N ILE A 219 -2.46 9.40 1.37
CA ILE A 219 -1.34 10.33 1.53
C ILE A 219 -0.29 10.09 0.44
N SER A 220 0.06 8.83 0.18
CA SER A 220 1.00 8.46 -0.90
C SER A 220 0.50 8.93 -2.27
N ASP A 221 -0.78 8.72 -2.58
CA ASP A 221 -1.41 9.21 -3.82
C ASP A 221 -1.35 10.74 -3.93
N TRP A 222 -1.60 11.45 -2.83
CA TRP A 222 -1.54 12.90 -2.79
C TRP A 222 -0.12 13.43 -2.99
N LEU A 223 0.86 12.86 -2.31
CA LEU A 223 2.28 13.21 -2.48
C LEU A 223 2.80 12.85 -3.89
N GLY A 224 2.33 11.74 -4.47
CA GLY A 224 2.65 11.36 -5.84
C GLY A 224 2.09 12.33 -6.89
N LYS A 225 0.90 12.88 -6.67
CA LYS A 225 0.38 13.97 -7.52
C LYS A 225 1.19 15.25 -7.38
N LEU A 226 1.63 15.56 -6.16
CA LEU A 226 2.48 16.73 -5.90
C LEU A 226 3.86 16.62 -6.55
N SER A 227 4.47 15.42 -6.59
CA SER A 227 5.77 15.24 -7.24
C SER A 227 5.72 15.36 -8.77
N GLN A 228 4.54 15.15 -9.37
CA GLN A 228 4.29 15.35 -10.81
C GLN A 228 3.91 16.79 -11.16
N TRP A 229 3.85 17.70 -10.18
CA TRP A 229 3.42 19.07 -10.40
C TRP A 229 4.51 19.88 -11.12
N ALA A 230 4.19 20.29 -12.35
CA ALA A 230 5.10 21.00 -13.24
C ALA A 230 4.79 22.50 -13.36
N VAL A 231 5.85 23.28 -13.54
CA VAL A 231 5.83 24.70 -13.88
C VAL A 231 5.47 24.88 -15.35
N ILE A 232 4.63 25.87 -15.63
CA ILE A 232 4.23 26.30 -16.97
C ILE A 232 5.06 27.51 -17.40
N ASP A 233 5.24 28.47 -16.50
CA ASP A 233 5.99 29.70 -16.78
C ASP A 233 6.63 30.27 -15.50
N PHE A 234 7.54 31.22 -15.66
CA PHE A 234 8.33 31.83 -14.58
C PHE A 234 8.21 33.34 -14.58
N ILE A 235 8.03 33.93 -13.41
CA ILE A 235 8.04 35.37 -13.19
C ILE A 235 9.24 35.72 -12.32
N ASP A 236 10.28 36.23 -12.99
CA ASP A 236 11.59 36.52 -12.38
C ASP A 236 11.62 37.84 -11.60
N ASP A 237 10.70 38.76 -11.87
CA ASP A 237 10.50 39.98 -11.09
C ASP A 237 9.14 39.92 -10.35
N PRO A 238 9.12 39.41 -9.10
CA PRO A 238 7.89 39.32 -8.31
C PRO A 238 7.21 40.66 -8.06
N SER A 239 7.91 41.80 -8.19
CA SER A 239 7.30 43.13 -8.00
C SER A 239 6.26 43.48 -9.07
N THR A 240 6.28 42.76 -10.19
CA THR A 240 5.26 42.85 -11.24
C THR A 240 3.93 42.22 -10.82
N LEU A 241 3.93 41.41 -9.77
CA LEU A 241 2.76 40.74 -9.21
C LEU A 241 2.18 41.54 -8.03
N GLY A 242 0.90 41.32 -7.74
CA GLY A 242 0.30 41.82 -6.51
C GLY A 242 0.82 41.07 -5.26
N SER A 243 0.52 41.61 -4.07
CA SER A 243 0.84 41.01 -2.75
C SER A 243 0.08 39.71 -2.41
N SER A 244 -0.28 38.88 -3.39
CA SER A 244 -1.06 37.65 -3.20
C SER A 244 -0.33 36.62 -2.33
N LEU A 245 1.00 36.57 -2.44
CA LEU A 245 1.87 35.63 -1.72
C LEU A 245 2.17 36.07 -0.27
N ASP A 246 1.88 37.32 0.09
CA ASP A 246 1.96 37.79 1.48
C ASP A 246 0.88 37.11 2.35
N ASN A 247 -0.25 36.75 1.73
CA ASN A 247 -1.37 36.06 2.38
C ASN A 247 -1.81 34.86 1.50
N PRO A 248 -1.02 33.78 1.46
CA PRO A 248 -1.27 32.67 0.55
C PRO A 248 -2.58 31.94 0.89
N ARG A 249 -3.27 31.47 -0.14
CA ARG A 249 -4.50 30.68 -0.01
C ARG A 249 -4.26 29.32 0.63
N ALA A 250 -3.06 28.78 0.43
CA ALA A 250 -2.55 27.58 1.08
C ALA A 250 -1.03 27.66 1.21
N LYS A 251 -0.50 27.17 2.31
CA LYS A 251 0.94 27.00 2.55
C LYS A 251 1.21 25.57 2.97
N LEU A 252 1.99 24.84 2.16
CA LEU A 252 2.38 23.46 2.41
C LEU A 252 3.86 23.41 2.75
N THR A 253 4.19 22.89 3.92
CA THR A 253 5.56 22.58 4.33
C THR A 253 5.76 21.07 4.34
N LEU A 254 6.79 20.62 3.62
CA LEU A 254 7.20 19.22 3.53
C LEU A 254 8.57 19.06 4.20
N GLU A 255 8.71 18.03 5.03
CA GLU A 255 9.98 17.66 5.66
C GLU A 255 10.39 16.26 5.21
N THR A 256 11.63 16.09 4.79
CA THR A 256 12.20 14.81 4.37
C THR A 256 12.97 14.14 5.51
N ARG A 257 13.25 12.84 5.35
CA ARG A 257 14.05 12.05 6.30
C ARG A 257 15.47 12.58 6.50
N SER A 258 16.02 13.33 5.54
CA SER A 258 17.32 14.00 5.68
C SER A 258 17.26 15.28 6.53
N GLY A 259 16.07 15.70 6.96
CA GLY A 259 15.85 16.96 7.69
C GLY A 259 15.69 18.18 6.77
N SER A 260 15.72 18.00 5.45
CA SER A 260 15.48 19.08 4.50
C SER A 260 14.00 19.46 4.53
N THR A 261 13.73 20.76 4.48
CA THR A 261 12.36 21.29 4.44
C THR A 261 12.13 22.08 3.16
N LYS A 262 10.94 21.94 2.59
CA LYS A 262 10.49 22.75 1.45
C LYS A 262 9.10 23.30 1.72
N THR A 263 8.94 24.60 1.53
CA THR A 263 7.65 25.28 1.67
C THR A 263 7.14 25.70 0.30
N ILE A 264 5.86 25.47 0.05
CA ILE A 264 5.13 25.86 -1.15
C ILE A 264 3.97 26.77 -0.74
N SER A 265 3.97 28.00 -1.22
CA SER A 265 2.94 29.01 -0.98
C SER A 265 2.10 29.19 -2.25
N VAL A 266 0.79 29.03 -2.13
CA VAL A 266 -0.17 29.17 -3.24
C VAL A 266 -0.81 30.56 -3.20
N GLY A 267 -0.52 31.37 -4.21
CA GLY A 267 -1.02 32.74 -4.40
C GLY A 267 -2.33 32.82 -5.19
N ALA A 268 -2.52 33.92 -5.91
CA ALA A 268 -3.75 34.18 -6.65
C ALA A 268 -3.85 33.34 -7.93
N VAL A 269 -5.07 33.26 -8.48
CA VAL A 269 -5.28 32.72 -9.82
C VAL A 269 -4.65 33.69 -10.81
N TYR A 270 -3.77 33.17 -11.66
CA TYR A 270 -3.10 33.91 -12.71
C TYR A 270 -3.88 33.75 -14.02
N ALA A 271 -4.40 34.85 -14.57
CA ALA A 271 -5.08 34.81 -15.84
C ALA A 271 -4.05 34.71 -16.97
N VAL A 272 -3.98 33.57 -17.64
CA VAL A 272 -3.26 33.42 -18.90
C VAL A 272 -4.27 33.52 -20.03
N ASP A 273 -3.97 34.29 -21.09
CA ASP A 273 -4.83 34.38 -22.27
C ASP A 273 -5.14 32.97 -22.81
N GLY A 274 -6.41 32.56 -22.72
CA GLY A 274 -6.88 31.24 -23.15
C GLY A 274 -6.77 30.09 -22.12
N GLN A 275 -6.23 30.32 -20.91
CA GLN A 275 -6.22 29.34 -19.82
C GLN A 275 -6.73 29.93 -18.49
N ALA A 276 -7.98 29.62 -18.15
CA ALA A 276 -8.67 30.13 -16.97
C ALA A 276 -8.23 29.47 -15.63
N SER A 277 -7.06 28.81 -15.58
CA SER A 277 -6.73 27.94 -14.45
C SER A 277 -5.26 27.94 -14.04
N ALA A 278 -4.43 28.93 -14.39
CA ALA A 278 -3.07 29.00 -13.86
C ALA A 278 -3.06 29.66 -12.48
N VAL A 279 -2.07 29.35 -11.65
CA VAL A 279 -1.95 29.87 -10.28
C VAL A 279 -0.51 30.28 -10.01
N GLU A 280 -0.33 31.36 -9.27
CA GLU A 280 0.97 31.80 -8.75
C GLU A 280 1.41 30.91 -7.60
N VAL A 281 2.64 30.40 -7.64
CA VAL A 281 3.22 29.58 -6.59
C VAL A 281 4.63 30.06 -6.28
N GLN A 282 4.96 30.19 -5.00
CA GLN A 282 6.32 30.45 -4.54
C GLN A 282 6.84 29.26 -3.75
N THR A 283 8.09 28.88 -3.99
CA THR A 283 8.76 27.81 -3.24
C THR A 283 9.92 28.39 -2.44
N SER A 284 10.23 27.78 -1.29
CA SER A 284 11.27 28.31 -0.37
C SER A 284 12.70 28.24 -0.91
N ASP A 285 12.92 27.53 -2.01
CA ASP A 285 14.21 27.27 -2.65
C ASP A 285 14.45 28.09 -3.92
N ARG A 286 13.49 28.96 -4.32
CA ARG A 286 13.55 29.72 -5.58
C ARG A 286 13.10 31.16 -5.35
N ASP A 287 13.80 32.11 -5.97
CA ASP A 287 13.48 33.54 -5.86
C ASP A 287 12.32 33.95 -6.79
N CYS A 288 12.18 33.29 -7.93
CA CYS A 288 11.12 33.56 -8.91
C CYS A 288 9.75 33.05 -8.43
N VAL A 289 8.68 33.67 -8.94
CA VAL A 289 7.33 33.11 -8.81
C VAL A 289 7.05 32.17 -9.96
N LEU A 290 6.50 31.00 -9.64
CA LEU A 290 6.15 29.95 -10.59
C LEU A 290 4.70 30.11 -11.02
N ILE A 291 4.43 29.98 -12.31
CA ILE A 291 3.08 29.85 -12.85
C ILE A 291 2.83 28.39 -13.16
N VAL A 292 1.80 27.82 -12.54
CA VAL A 292 1.57 26.38 -12.54
C VAL A 292 0.12 26.04 -12.87
N ALA A 293 -0.14 24.79 -13.22
CA ALA A 293 -1.50 24.30 -13.40
C ALA A 293 -2.29 24.38 -12.08
N GLY A 294 -3.45 25.02 -12.12
CA GLY A 294 -4.26 25.30 -10.94
C GLY A 294 -4.92 24.08 -10.31
N SER A 295 -5.11 22.97 -11.03
CA SER A 295 -5.76 21.79 -10.47
C SER A 295 -5.08 21.24 -9.21
N THR A 296 -3.74 21.19 -9.18
CA THR A 296 -2.96 20.77 -8.01
C THR A 296 -2.94 21.84 -6.91
N ALA A 297 -2.83 23.13 -7.28
CA ALA A 297 -2.94 24.24 -6.33
C ALA A 297 -4.30 24.25 -5.62
N GLU A 298 -5.39 24.11 -6.37
CA GLU A 298 -6.76 24.07 -5.85
C GLU A 298 -6.98 22.84 -4.96
N GLN A 299 -6.34 21.70 -5.25
CA GLN A 299 -6.34 20.56 -4.33
C GLN A 299 -5.74 20.92 -2.97
N LEU A 300 -4.65 21.68 -2.90
CA LEU A 300 -4.08 22.13 -1.61
C LEU A 300 -5.06 23.04 -0.85
N VAL A 301 -5.72 23.96 -1.55
CA VAL A 301 -6.70 24.86 -0.94
C VAL A 301 -7.91 24.08 -0.41
N THR A 302 -8.42 23.12 -1.18
CA THR A 302 -9.69 22.43 -0.90
C THR A 302 -9.56 21.10 -0.15
N LEU A 303 -8.35 20.57 0.04
CA LEU A 303 -8.10 19.26 0.67
C LEU A 303 -8.84 19.09 2.00
N ASN A 304 -9.77 18.13 2.04
CA ASN A 304 -10.51 17.80 3.25
C ASN A 304 -9.65 16.90 4.14
N SER A 305 -9.30 17.34 5.35
CA SER A 305 -8.51 16.52 6.29
C SER A 305 -9.19 15.19 6.59
N ASN A 306 -10.53 15.14 6.67
CA ASN A 306 -11.25 13.90 6.96
C ASN A 306 -11.07 12.83 5.87
N SER A 307 -10.76 13.21 4.63
CA SER A 307 -10.46 12.23 3.60
C SER A 307 -9.11 11.55 3.80
N LEU A 308 -8.25 12.04 4.68
CA LEU A 308 -6.94 11.44 4.96
C LEU A 308 -6.91 10.57 6.22
N ILE A 309 -8.04 10.39 6.89
CA ILE A 309 -8.14 9.53 8.07
C ILE A 309 -8.27 8.08 7.62
N SER A 310 -7.57 7.17 8.31
CA SER A 310 -7.72 5.73 8.08
C SER A 310 -9.17 5.31 8.32
N PRO A 311 -9.78 4.48 7.47
CA PRO A 311 -11.09 3.91 7.79
C PRO A 311 -10.98 2.78 8.83
N TYR A 312 -9.79 2.21 9.06
CA TYR A 312 -9.61 1.05 9.95
C TYR A 312 -9.33 1.48 11.39
N LEU A 313 -9.84 0.70 12.35
CA LEU A 313 -9.65 0.97 13.79
C LEU A 313 -8.44 0.25 14.39
N ILE A 314 -8.01 -0.86 13.77
CA ILE A 314 -6.89 -1.70 14.19
C ILE A 314 -5.85 -1.72 13.08
N ARG A 315 -4.56 -1.70 13.44
CA ARG A 315 -3.43 -1.85 12.53
C ARG A 315 -2.26 -2.54 13.23
N PHE A 316 -1.68 -3.53 12.56
CA PHE A 316 -0.44 -4.21 12.97
C PHE A 316 0.53 -4.24 11.81
N ASP A 317 1.83 -4.08 12.07
CA ASP A 317 2.87 -3.97 11.04
C ASP A 317 3.23 -5.33 10.41
N GLY A 318 2.27 -5.88 9.66
CA GLY A 318 2.39 -7.20 9.03
C GLY A 318 2.49 -8.38 10.01
N GLN A 319 2.33 -8.12 11.32
CA GLN A 319 2.41 -9.13 12.37
C GLN A 319 1.11 -9.89 12.52
N THR A 320 1.21 -11.18 12.87
CA THR A 320 0.03 -11.97 13.20
C THR A 320 -0.38 -11.71 14.64
N VAL A 321 -1.68 -11.52 14.86
CA VAL A 321 -2.25 -11.52 16.22
C VAL A 321 -2.03 -12.90 16.84
N GLU A 322 -1.52 -12.91 18.07
CA GLU A 322 -1.21 -14.13 18.83
C GLU A 322 -2.03 -14.23 20.12
N ARG A 323 -2.73 -13.15 20.50
CA ARG A 323 -3.57 -13.10 21.69
C ARG A 323 -4.77 -12.20 21.46
N VAL A 324 -5.94 -12.69 21.88
CA VAL A 324 -7.20 -11.95 21.91
C VAL A 324 -7.74 -12.01 23.33
N GLU A 325 -7.93 -10.85 23.95
CA GLU A 325 -8.56 -10.74 25.27
C GLU A 325 -9.87 -9.98 25.17
N LEU A 326 -10.89 -10.52 25.80
CA LEU A 326 -12.23 -9.95 25.90
C LEU A 326 -12.51 -9.62 27.36
N LYS A 327 -12.98 -8.39 27.63
CA LYS A 327 -13.42 -7.93 28.95
C LYS A 327 -14.82 -7.37 28.85
N SER A 328 -15.53 -7.34 29.98
CA SER A 328 -16.94 -6.90 30.08
C SER A 328 -17.95 -7.77 29.33
N GLY A 329 -17.54 -8.97 28.89
CA GLY A 329 -18.45 -10.01 28.42
C GLY A 329 -19.29 -10.61 29.56
N GLN A 330 -20.29 -11.43 29.20
CA GLN A 330 -21.25 -11.99 30.15
C GLN A 330 -20.60 -12.85 31.25
N TYR A 331 -19.46 -13.48 30.96
CA TYR A 331 -18.80 -14.45 31.82
C TYR A 331 -17.46 -13.96 32.40
N GLY A 332 -17.21 -12.65 32.37
CA GLY A 332 -15.98 -12.04 32.84
C GLY A 332 -14.85 -12.04 31.79
N PRO A 333 -13.59 -11.76 32.21
CA PRO A 333 -12.46 -11.73 31.30
C PRO A 333 -12.17 -13.10 30.66
N VAL A 334 -12.03 -13.11 29.33
CA VAL A 334 -11.69 -14.27 28.51
C VAL A 334 -10.41 -13.96 27.74
N SER A 335 -9.48 -14.89 27.64
CA SER A 335 -8.28 -14.76 26.81
C SER A 335 -8.07 -16.01 25.97
N SER A 336 -7.65 -15.80 24.73
CA SER A 336 -7.23 -16.86 23.83
C SER A 336 -5.85 -16.54 23.27
N GLU A 337 -4.95 -17.50 23.37
CA GLU A 337 -3.53 -17.34 23.04
C GLU A 337 -3.08 -18.44 22.08
N LYS A 338 -2.26 -18.06 21.10
CA LYS A 338 -1.69 -19.01 20.15
C LYS A 338 -0.75 -19.96 20.89
N ASN A 339 -0.98 -21.26 20.72
CA ASN A 339 -0.14 -22.29 21.34
C ASN A 339 1.11 -22.52 20.48
N PRO A 340 2.34 -22.52 21.06
CA PRO A 340 3.56 -22.88 20.33
C PRO A 340 3.51 -24.27 19.67
N ALA A 341 2.75 -25.21 20.23
CA ALA A 341 2.53 -26.54 19.66
C ALA A 341 1.48 -26.56 18.52
N GLY A 342 0.86 -25.41 18.21
CA GLY A 342 -0.21 -25.25 17.23
C GLY A 342 -1.61 -25.12 17.86
N GLY A 343 -2.49 -24.40 17.18
CA GLY A 343 -3.83 -24.09 17.67
C GLY A 343 -3.88 -22.92 18.64
N TRP A 344 -5.01 -22.78 19.35
CA TRP A 344 -5.27 -21.71 20.30
C TRP A 344 -5.70 -22.29 21.66
N THR A 345 -5.14 -21.75 22.73
CA THR A 345 -5.62 -22.01 24.09
C THR A 345 -6.72 -21.02 24.45
N LEU A 346 -7.50 -21.36 25.48
CA LEU A 346 -8.60 -20.56 26.00
C LEU A 346 -8.59 -20.62 27.53
N ASN A 347 -8.65 -19.46 28.17
CA ASN A 347 -8.80 -19.30 29.61
C ASN A 347 -9.78 -18.17 29.94
N TRP A 348 -10.46 -18.25 31.07
CA TRP A 348 -11.33 -17.17 31.55
C TRP A 348 -11.46 -17.19 33.06
N ALA A 349 -11.93 -16.10 33.66
CA ALA A 349 -11.97 -15.96 35.12
C ALA A 349 -12.90 -16.97 35.85
N GLY A 350 -13.88 -17.53 35.14
CA GLY A 350 -14.86 -18.48 35.70
C GLY A 350 -14.39 -19.94 35.76
N ASP A 351 -13.24 -20.28 35.17
CA ASP A 351 -12.66 -21.63 35.17
C ASP A 351 -11.13 -21.55 35.22
N GLY A 352 -10.52 -22.15 36.24
CA GLY A 352 -9.06 -22.17 36.40
C GLY A 352 -8.33 -23.10 35.42
N SER A 353 -9.06 -23.82 34.57
CA SER A 353 -8.52 -24.77 33.60
C SER A 353 -8.19 -24.12 32.26
N ILE A 354 -7.18 -24.64 31.56
CA ILE A 354 -6.84 -24.22 30.20
C ILE A 354 -7.58 -25.13 29.21
N HIS A 355 -8.33 -24.53 28.30
CA HIS A 355 -9.08 -25.21 27.25
C HIS A 355 -8.47 -24.96 25.87
N THR A 356 -8.99 -25.64 24.86
CA THR A 356 -8.67 -25.37 23.45
C THR A 356 -9.75 -24.48 22.84
N ALA A 357 -9.36 -23.38 22.19
CA ALA A 357 -10.26 -22.56 21.38
C ALA A 357 -10.42 -23.14 19.97
N ASP A 358 -11.55 -22.86 19.33
CA ASP A 358 -11.78 -23.19 17.93
C ASP A 358 -10.93 -22.26 17.04
N PRO A 359 -9.93 -22.78 16.31
CA PRO A 359 -9.02 -21.94 15.54
C PRO A 359 -9.71 -21.20 14.39
N SER A 360 -10.81 -21.74 13.85
CA SER A 360 -11.58 -21.09 12.80
C SER A 360 -12.32 -19.87 13.36
N VAL A 361 -12.99 -20.03 14.50
CA VAL A 361 -13.71 -18.91 15.16
C VAL A 361 -12.75 -17.80 15.57
N VAL A 362 -11.60 -18.14 16.19
CA VAL A 362 -10.58 -17.13 16.55
C VAL A 362 -10.07 -16.40 15.30
N GLY A 363 -9.78 -17.14 14.22
CA GLY A 363 -9.33 -16.57 12.96
C GLY A 363 -10.37 -15.63 12.32
N ASP A 364 -11.63 -16.04 12.29
CA ASP A 364 -12.74 -15.24 11.76
C ASP A 364 -12.93 -13.94 12.55
N TRP A 365 -12.87 -14.01 13.88
CA TRP A 365 -12.92 -12.84 14.76
C TRP A 365 -11.75 -11.88 14.52
N ILE A 366 -10.52 -12.40 14.45
CA ILE A 366 -9.33 -11.57 14.17
C ILE A 366 -9.48 -10.89 12.80
N ASN A 367 -9.88 -11.62 11.77
CA ASN A 367 -10.07 -11.07 10.42
C ASN A 367 -11.17 -10.01 10.39
N ALA A 368 -12.29 -10.25 11.08
CA ALA A 368 -13.39 -9.29 11.18
C ALA A 368 -12.94 -8.00 11.89
N LEU A 369 -12.15 -8.11 12.96
CA LEU A 369 -11.61 -6.96 13.69
C LEU A 369 -10.58 -6.18 12.88
N LEU A 370 -9.67 -6.86 12.17
CA LEU A 370 -8.66 -6.21 11.32
C LEU A 370 -9.29 -5.55 10.08
N SER A 371 -10.41 -6.08 9.60
CA SER A 371 -11.17 -5.50 8.49
C SER A 371 -12.26 -4.53 8.94
N LEU A 372 -12.41 -4.29 10.24
CA LEU A 372 -13.42 -3.40 10.79
C LEU A 372 -13.15 -1.96 10.36
N ARG A 373 -14.15 -1.37 9.68
CA ARG A 373 -14.06 -0.02 9.12
C ARG A 373 -15.11 0.89 9.70
N ALA A 374 -14.72 2.13 9.96
CA ALA A 374 -15.64 3.20 10.26
C ALA A 374 -16.45 3.57 9.02
N GLU A 375 -17.77 3.62 9.16
CA GLU A 375 -18.64 4.25 8.17
C GLU A 375 -18.60 5.77 8.33
N THR A 376 -18.64 6.21 9.59
CA THR A 376 -18.52 7.61 9.98
C THR A 376 -17.61 7.73 11.20
N TRP A 377 -16.86 8.83 11.26
CA TRP A 377 -16.03 9.18 12.41
C TRP A 377 -16.68 10.30 13.21
N GLN A 378 -16.83 10.10 14.52
CA GLN A 378 -17.35 11.11 15.44
C GLN A 378 -16.34 11.42 16.55
N GLN A 379 -16.08 12.70 16.80
CA GLN A 379 -15.14 13.11 17.84
C GLN A 379 -15.67 12.70 19.23
N VAL A 380 -14.81 12.07 20.02
CA VAL A 380 -15.12 11.65 21.38
C VAL A 380 -14.78 12.78 22.32
N ASP A 381 -15.75 13.19 23.12
CA ASP A 381 -15.52 14.01 24.31
C ASP A 381 -15.15 13.08 25.47
N THR A 382 -13.87 13.08 25.84
CA THR A 382 -13.36 12.24 26.94
C THR A 382 -13.90 12.66 28.31
N GLY A 383 -14.49 13.85 28.44
CA GLY A 383 -15.22 14.26 29.64
C GLY A 383 -16.61 13.64 29.79
N SER A 384 -17.14 13.04 28.72
CA SER A 384 -18.53 12.57 28.63
C SER A 384 -18.64 11.15 28.05
N LEU A 385 -17.82 10.20 28.54
CA LEU A 385 -17.75 8.83 28.00
C LEU A 385 -19.07 8.05 28.08
N GLN A 386 -19.93 8.38 29.06
CA GLN A 386 -21.27 7.78 29.24
C GLN A 386 -22.14 7.94 28.00
N LYS A 387 -22.01 9.06 27.28
CA LYS A 387 -22.77 9.35 26.06
C LYS A 387 -22.60 8.25 25.00
N TRP A 388 -21.42 7.63 24.99
CA TRP A 388 -21.02 6.64 24.00
C TRP A 388 -21.08 5.21 24.54
N GLY A 389 -21.29 5.05 25.86
CA GLY A 389 -21.17 3.77 26.55
C GLY A 389 -19.73 3.32 26.77
N PHE A 390 -18.72 4.21 26.67
CA PHE A 390 -17.31 3.82 26.87
C PHE A 390 -16.87 3.78 28.34
N ASP A 391 -17.66 4.35 29.26
CA ASP A 391 -17.43 4.21 30.71
C ASP A 391 -17.78 2.79 31.20
N ARG A 392 -18.74 2.15 30.53
CA ARG A 392 -19.15 0.75 30.73
C ARG A 392 -19.33 0.09 29.35
N PRO A 393 -18.22 -0.23 28.66
CA PRO A 393 -18.28 -0.79 27.32
C PRO A 393 -19.04 -2.13 27.33
N LEU A 394 -19.84 -2.35 26.28
CA LEU A 394 -20.50 -3.64 26.03
C LEU A 394 -19.48 -4.76 25.87
N LEU A 395 -18.31 -4.41 25.32
CA LEU A 395 -17.16 -5.30 25.19
C LEU A 395 -15.89 -4.45 25.08
N GLU A 396 -14.84 -4.84 25.81
CA GLU A 396 -13.49 -4.34 25.59
C GLU A 396 -12.65 -5.47 24.98
N LEU A 397 -12.00 -5.17 23.86
CA LEU A 397 -11.12 -6.08 23.14
C LEU A 397 -9.68 -5.60 23.25
N ASN A 398 -8.77 -6.49 23.59
CA ASN A 398 -7.34 -6.25 23.50
C ASN A 398 -6.72 -7.32 22.58
N LEU A 399 -5.99 -6.87 21.56
CA LEU A 399 -5.27 -7.73 20.62
C LEU A 399 -3.78 -7.50 20.80
N SER A 400 -2.99 -8.56 20.79
CA SER A 400 -1.53 -8.42 20.79
C SER A 400 -0.82 -9.40 19.87
N THR A 401 0.37 -9.00 19.43
CA THR A 401 1.26 -9.80 18.58
C THR A 401 2.45 -10.33 19.37
N GLY A 402 3.24 -11.22 18.77
CA GLY A 402 4.46 -11.77 19.40
C GLY A 402 5.58 -10.74 19.66
N LEU A 403 5.47 -9.53 19.07
CA LEU A 403 6.39 -8.41 19.29
C LEU A 403 5.87 -7.38 20.31
N ASP A 404 4.85 -7.74 21.09
CA ASP A 404 4.19 -6.89 22.09
C ASP A 404 3.50 -5.63 21.51
N GLU A 405 3.25 -5.59 20.20
CA GLU A 405 2.32 -4.59 19.62
C GLU A 405 0.91 -4.85 20.17
N LYS A 406 0.22 -3.80 20.60
CA LYS A 406 -1.08 -3.89 21.26
C LYS A 406 -2.10 -2.96 20.65
N GLU A 407 -3.31 -3.47 20.51
CA GLU A 407 -4.47 -2.73 20.06
C GLU A 407 -5.61 -2.91 21.04
N ARG A 408 -6.32 -1.81 21.35
CA ARG A 408 -7.45 -1.81 22.26
C ARG A 408 -8.66 -1.21 21.58
N LEU A 409 -9.77 -1.94 21.58
CA LEU A 409 -11.06 -1.43 21.13
C LEU A 409 -12.07 -1.47 22.28
N LEU A 410 -12.79 -0.37 22.42
CA LEU A 410 -13.96 -0.26 23.28
C LEU A 410 -15.21 -0.24 22.40
N ILE A 411 -16.12 -1.18 22.62
CA ILE A 411 -17.41 -1.23 21.95
C ILE A 411 -18.43 -0.67 22.93
N GLY A 412 -18.98 0.49 22.58
CA GLY A 412 -19.95 1.23 23.36
C GLY A 412 -21.38 0.87 23.00
N SER A 413 -22.30 1.75 23.38
CA SER A 413 -23.73 1.60 23.11
C SER A 413 -24.04 1.52 21.62
N GLU A 414 -25.16 0.90 21.31
CA GLU A 414 -25.77 0.97 19.98
C GLU A 414 -26.13 2.43 19.65
N VAL A 415 -25.97 2.81 18.39
CA VAL A 415 -26.27 4.15 17.90
C VAL A 415 -27.79 4.31 17.79
N PRO A 416 -28.39 5.37 18.36
CA PRO A 416 -29.82 5.62 18.25
C PRO A 416 -30.29 5.59 16.79
N ASP A 417 -31.41 4.93 16.54
CA ASP A 417 -32.05 4.80 15.23
C ASP A 417 -31.21 4.06 14.16
N GLN A 418 -30.15 3.33 14.55
CA GLN A 418 -29.32 2.51 13.65
C GLN A 418 -29.08 1.12 14.23
N GLU A 419 -29.98 0.19 13.91
CA GLU A 419 -29.93 -1.19 14.41
C GLU A 419 -28.61 -1.90 14.05
N GLY A 420 -27.95 -2.47 15.06
CA GLY A 420 -26.69 -3.20 14.93
C GLY A 420 -25.44 -2.34 14.72
N VAL A 421 -25.57 -1.00 14.65
CA VAL A 421 -24.45 -0.07 14.55
C VAL A 421 -24.05 0.40 15.94
N HIS A 422 -22.77 0.30 16.26
CA HIS A 422 -22.25 0.67 17.57
C HIS A 422 -21.21 1.79 17.48
N TYR A 423 -21.07 2.53 18.58
CA TYR A 423 -19.90 3.38 18.79
C TYR A 423 -18.69 2.47 19.11
N VAL A 424 -17.65 2.51 18.29
CA VAL A 424 -16.44 1.70 18.48
C VAL A 424 -15.22 2.62 18.52
N TRP A 425 -14.43 2.55 19.59
CA TRP A 425 -13.33 3.48 19.81
C TRP A 425 -12.02 2.78 20.10
N ASN A 426 -10.97 3.16 19.38
CA ASN A 426 -9.60 2.91 19.75
C ASN A 426 -9.04 4.13 20.51
N PRO A 427 -8.77 4.03 21.83
CA PRO A 427 -8.39 5.18 22.66
C PRO A 427 -7.08 5.88 22.28
N ARG A 428 -6.31 5.36 21.31
CA ARG A 428 -5.15 6.07 20.75
C ARG A 428 -5.50 7.28 19.89
N GLY A 429 -6.76 7.41 19.47
CA GLY A 429 -7.26 8.53 18.68
C GLY A 429 -8.39 9.26 19.41
N GLU A 430 -8.74 10.45 18.91
CA GLU A 430 -9.75 11.33 19.53
C GLU A 430 -11.17 11.13 18.95
N ALA A 431 -11.37 10.12 18.10
CA ALA A 431 -12.65 9.86 17.44
C ALA A 431 -13.02 8.38 17.53
N CYS A 432 -14.31 8.13 17.68
CA CYS A 432 -14.92 6.82 17.58
C CYS A 432 -15.52 6.63 16.19
N ALA A 433 -15.56 5.38 15.75
CA ALA A 433 -16.27 4.94 14.58
C ALA A 433 -17.74 4.65 14.93
N LEU A 434 -18.62 4.90 13.98
CA LEU A 434 -19.94 4.28 13.91
C LEU A 434 -19.80 3.15 12.88
N THR A 435 -20.03 1.92 13.31
CA THR A 435 -19.85 0.75 12.45
C THR A 435 -20.72 -0.43 12.90
N PRO A 436 -21.25 -1.23 11.97
CA PRO A 436 -21.93 -2.48 12.30
C PRO A 436 -21.04 -3.47 13.05
N MET A 437 -21.58 -4.13 14.07
CA MET A 437 -20.86 -5.15 14.84
C MET A 437 -21.63 -6.49 14.87
N PRO A 438 -21.77 -7.19 13.72
CA PRO A 438 -22.62 -8.38 13.60
C PRO A 438 -22.16 -9.56 14.49
N PHE A 439 -20.90 -9.57 14.91
CA PHE A 439 -20.30 -10.60 15.76
C PHE A 439 -20.24 -10.21 17.25
N LEU A 440 -20.82 -9.07 17.65
CA LEU A 440 -20.75 -8.58 19.03
C LEU A 440 -21.33 -9.57 20.04
N GLU A 441 -22.53 -10.08 19.79
CA GLU A 441 -23.19 -11.00 20.72
C GLU A 441 -22.46 -12.35 20.78
N GLU A 442 -21.92 -12.82 19.65
CA GLU A 442 -21.09 -14.02 19.63
C GLU A 442 -19.83 -13.83 20.49
N MET A 443 -19.15 -12.68 20.39
CA MET A 443 -18.00 -12.35 21.23
C MET A 443 -18.37 -12.19 22.71
N ARG A 444 -19.51 -11.57 23.02
CA ARG A 444 -19.98 -11.38 24.41
C ARG A 444 -20.37 -12.71 25.07
N SER A 445 -20.74 -13.71 24.27
CA SER A 445 -21.01 -15.08 24.72
C SER A 445 -19.75 -15.94 24.91
N ALA A 446 -18.55 -15.40 24.66
CA ALA A 446 -17.30 -16.07 25.01
C ALA A 446 -17.24 -16.31 26.53
N PRO A 447 -16.77 -17.48 27.01
CA PRO A 447 -15.92 -18.44 26.30
C PRO A 447 -16.66 -19.50 25.45
N PHE A 448 -17.98 -19.61 25.55
CA PHE A 448 -18.76 -20.73 24.98
C PHE A 448 -18.79 -20.73 23.46
N SER A 449 -18.80 -19.54 22.85
CA SER A 449 -18.66 -19.36 21.40
C SER A 449 -17.26 -19.69 20.89
N LEU A 450 -16.24 -19.44 21.70
CA LEU A 450 -14.82 -19.55 21.31
C LEU A 450 -14.23 -20.94 21.56
N ARG A 451 -14.80 -21.71 22.49
CA ARG A 451 -14.30 -23.03 22.87
C ARG A 451 -14.45 -24.03 21.71
N SER A 452 -13.40 -24.82 21.49
CA SER A 452 -13.38 -25.86 20.44
C SER A 452 -14.60 -26.78 20.56
N ARG A 453 -15.24 -27.04 19.43
CA ARG A 453 -16.37 -27.98 19.33
C ARG A 453 -15.94 -29.44 19.14
N GLN A 454 -14.63 -29.66 19.07
CA GLN A 454 -14.05 -31.00 18.97
C GLN A 454 -13.86 -31.59 20.37
N LEU A 455 -14.46 -32.76 20.60
CA LEU A 455 -14.15 -33.57 21.77
C LEU A 455 -12.88 -34.38 21.51
N SER A 456 -12.05 -34.60 22.52
CA SER A 456 -10.81 -35.39 22.36
C SER A 456 -11.16 -36.77 21.81
N ARG A 457 -10.62 -37.16 20.65
CA ARG A 457 -10.94 -38.43 20.01
C ARG A 457 -10.31 -39.60 20.75
N ILE A 458 -11.04 -40.71 20.89
CA ILE A 458 -10.45 -41.96 21.35
C ILE A 458 -9.76 -42.62 20.16
N PRO A 459 -8.46 -42.95 20.26
CA PRO A 459 -7.71 -43.52 19.14
C PRO A 459 -8.24 -44.91 18.78
N GLY A 460 -8.33 -45.18 17.48
CA GLY A 460 -8.81 -46.46 16.96
C GLY A 460 -10.34 -46.56 16.90
N GLU A 461 -10.80 -47.78 16.61
CA GLU A 461 -12.22 -48.12 16.65
C GLU A 461 -12.65 -48.39 18.09
N LEU A 462 -13.84 -47.92 18.49
CA LEU A 462 -14.37 -48.23 19.81
C LEU A 462 -14.86 -49.68 19.83
N LEU A 463 -14.03 -50.58 20.35
CA LEU A 463 -14.34 -52.02 20.38
C LEU A 463 -15.00 -52.48 21.69
N ARG A 464 -15.01 -51.62 22.70
CA ARG A 464 -15.64 -51.90 23.99
C ARG A 464 -16.26 -50.64 24.59
N PHE A 465 -17.53 -50.74 24.97
CA PHE A 465 -18.24 -49.66 25.62
C PHE A 465 -19.37 -50.20 26.47
N ARG A 466 -19.90 -49.39 27.38
CA ARG A 466 -21.03 -49.74 28.23
C ARG A 466 -22.16 -48.75 28.00
N ILE A 467 -23.38 -49.28 27.95
CA ILE A 467 -24.62 -48.51 27.89
C ILE A 467 -25.37 -48.76 29.19
N THR A 468 -25.86 -47.69 29.82
CA THR A 468 -26.78 -47.77 30.95
C THR A 468 -27.95 -46.82 30.69
N VAL A 469 -29.18 -47.31 30.84
CA VAL A 469 -30.39 -46.47 30.77
C VAL A 469 -30.85 -46.16 32.20
N ALA A 470 -31.46 -45.00 32.41
CA ALA A 470 -31.99 -44.57 33.70
C ALA A 470 -32.80 -45.68 34.40
N GLY A 471 -32.42 -46.05 35.63
CA GLY A 471 -33.07 -47.09 36.41
C GLY A 471 -32.83 -48.54 35.93
N GLY A 472 -32.04 -48.74 34.88
CA GLY A 472 -31.70 -50.04 34.30
C GLY A 472 -30.35 -50.61 34.77
N VAL A 473 -30.02 -51.82 34.31
CA VAL A 473 -28.72 -52.46 34.53
C VAL A 473 -27.69 -52.06 33.46
N PRO A 474 -26.39 -51.93 33.79
CA PRO A 474 -25.36 -51.64 32.80
C PRO A 474 -25.11 -52.83 31.87
N LEU A 475 -24.95 -52.57 30.56
CA LEU A 475 -24.61 -53.57 29.54
C LEU A 475 -23.22 -53.27 28.95
N ASP A 476 -22.24 -54.15 29.22
CA ASP A 476 -20.90 -54.08 28.62
C ASP A 476 -20.91 -54.74 27.24
N LEU A 477 -20.70 -53.96 26.19
CA LEU A 477 -20.62 -54.43 24.81
C LEU A 477 -19.15 -54.52 24.37
N VAL A 478 -18.76 -55.68 23.84
CA VAL A 478 -17.40 -55.96 23.33
C VAL A 478 -17.50 -56.55 21.93
N ARG A 479 -16.59 -56.18 21.01
CA ARG A 479 -16.48 -56.79 19.68
C ARG A 479 -15.23 -57.69 19.51
N PRO A 480 -15.19 -58.92 20.07
CA PRO A 480 -14.11 -59.84 19.77
C PRO A 480 -14.29 -60.47 18.38
N HIS A 481 -13.23 -60.47 17.58
CA HIS A 481 -13.19 -61.17 16.29
C HIS A 481 -14.40 -60.87 15.37
N GLN A 482 -14.74 -59.58 15.22
CA GLN A 482 -15.74 -59.00 14.30
C GLN A 482 -17.22 -58.95 14.76
N ASN A 483 -17.65 -59.71 15.77
CA ASN A 483 -19.05 -59.70 16.22
C ASN A 483 -19.19 -59.08 17.61
N TRP A 484 -20.20 -58.25 17.82
CA TRP A 484 -20.55 -57.68 19.12
C TRP A 484 -21.21 -58.72 20.02
N ARG A 485 -20.93 -58.64 21.32
CA ARG A 485 -21.56 -59.44 22.39
C ARG A 485 -21.64 -58.64 23.70
N VAL A 486 -22.51 -59.06 24.62
CA VAL A 486 -22.59 -58.52 25.98
C VAL A 486 -21.67 -59.31 26.92
N VAL A 487 -20.96 -58.62 27.82
CA VAL A 487 -20.10 -59.21 28.86
C VAL A 487 -20.66 -58.83 30.24
N SER A 488 -21.76 -59.46 30.64
CA SER A 488 -22.33 -59.35 31.99
C SER A 488 -22.30 -60.70 32.70
N SER A 489 -22.27 -60.70 34.04
CA SER A 489 -22.30 -61.91 34.88
C SER A 489 -23.57 -62.75 34.70
N ASN A 490 -24.64 -62.14 34.19
CA ASN A 490 -25.81 -62.82 33.62
C ASN A 490 -25.81 -62.49 32.13
N GLU A 491 -25.34 -63.40 31.26
CA GLU A 491 -25.48 -63.24 29.81
C GLU A 491 -26.99 -63.13 29.48
N PRO A 492 -27.44 -62.06 28.79
CA PRO A 492 -28.82 -62.01 28.33
C PRO A 492 -29.07 -63.13 27.32
N SER A 493 -30.23 -63.79 27.40
CA SER A 493 -30.65 -64.93 26.59
C SER A 493 -31.01 -64.57 25.15
N VAL A 494 -30.27 -63.65 24.52
CA VAL A 494 -30.51 -63.26 23.13
C VAL A 494 -29.91 -64.32 22.20
N LYS A 495 -30.72 -64.88 21.30
CA LYS A 495 -30.21 -65.78 20.26
C LYS A 495 -29.18 -65.06 19.40
N SER A 496 -28.07 -65.74 19.10
CA SER A 496 -26.96 -65.16 18.31
C SER A 496 -27.39 -64.58 16.95
N GLU A 497 -28.52 -65.04 16.38
CA GLU A 497 -29.06 -64.59 15.09
C GLU A 497 -29.85 -63.27 15.19
N ASP A 498 -30.40 -62.94 16.36
CA ASP A 498 -31.25 -61.76 16.60
C ASP A 498 -30.48 -60.62 17.31
N PHE A 499 -29.16 -60.77 17.47
CA PHE A 499 -28.33 -59.76 18.12
C PHE A 499 -28.12 -58.54 17.20
N PRO A 500 -28.37 -57.30 17.66
CA PRO A 500 -28.40 -56.09 16.81
C PRO A 500 -27.00 -55.59 16.43
N GLN A 501 -26.28 -56.36 15.59
CA GLN A 501 -24.88 -56.12 15.22
C GLN A 501 -24.66 -54.77 14.52
N LEU A 502 -25.57 -54.38 13.61
CA LEU A 502 -25.45 -53.17 12.80
C LEU A 502 -25.72 -51.92 13.64
N GLU A 503 -26.75 -51.97 14.48
CA GLU A 503 -27.15 -50.88 15.37
C GLU A 503 -26.07 -50.63 16.43
N ILE A 504 -25.52 -51.68 17.04
CA ILE A 504 -24.41 -51.55 17.99
C ILE A 504 -23.16 -50.98 17.32
N SER A 505 -22.87 -51.40 16.08
CA SER A 505 -21.76 -50.83 15.30
C SER A 505 -21.98 -49.33 15.00
N ALA A 506 -23.21 -48.95 14.67
CA ALA A 506 -23.60 -47.55 14.45
C ALA A 506 -23.46 -46.72 15.74
N ILE A 507 -23.90 -47.24 16.89
CA ILE A 507 -23.71 -46.61 18.21
C ILE A 507 -22.21 -46.44 18.51
N SER A 508 -21.41 -47.50 18.34
CA SER A 508 -19.95 -47.45 18.57
C SER A 508 -19.27 -46.39 17.69
N GLN A 509 -19.57 -46.39 16.38
CA GLN A 509 -19.03 -45.39 15.46
C GLN A 509 -19.44 -43.99 15.87
N ARG A 510 -20.69 -43.80 16.26
CA ARG A 510 -21.24 -42.51 16.68
C ARG A 510 -20.61 -42.00 17.97
N MET A 511 -20.42 -42.88 18.95
CA MET A 511 -19.67 -42.62 20.18
C MET A 511 -18.21 -42.23 19.88
N GLY A 512 -17.57 -42.87 18.90
CA GLY A 512 -16.22 -42.52 18.46
C GLY A 512 -16.11 -41.17 17.75
N SER A 513 -17.22 -40.60 17.29
CA SER A 513 -17.26 -39.38 16.47
C SER A 513 -18.24 -38.31 17.01
N LEU A 514 -18.45 -38.27 18.33
CA LEU A 514 -19.30 -37.24 18.95
C LEU A 514 -18.70 -35.84 18.69
N GLN A 515 -19.58 -34.90 18.38
CA GLN A 515 -19.22 -33.50 18.15
C GLN A 515 -20.16 -32.59 18.94
N VAL A 516 -19.61 -31.49 19.41
CA VAL A 516 -20.37 -30.45 20.10
C VAL A 516 -21.08 -29.59 19.05
N ALA A 517 -22.40 -29.45 19.14
CA ALA A 517 -23.15 -28.46 18.38
C ALA A 517 -22.88 -27.06 18.94
N ARG A 518 -23.12 -26.92 20.25
CA ARG A 518 -22.81 -25.75 21.06
C ARG A 518 -22.48 -26.17 22.49
N TRP A 519 -21.60 -25.42 23.13
CA TRP A 519 -21.47 -25.48 24.58
C TRP A 519 -22.69 -24.83 25.23
N LEU A 520 -23.21 -25.44 26.29
CA LEU A 520 -24.34 -24.94 27.04
C LEU A 520 -23.86 -23.90 28.06
N ASP A 521 -24.60 -22.80 28.21
CA ASP A 521 -24.41 -21.81 29.28
C ASP A 521 -24.62 -22.50 30.65
N PRO A 522 -23.94 -22.09 31.76
CA PRO A 522 -24.25 -22.50 33.13
C PRO A 522 -25.74 -22.53 33.48
N GLY A 523 -26.56 -21.66 32.89
CA GLY A 523 -28.02 -21.69 33.06
C GLY A 523 -28.73 -22.88 32.39
N ASP A 524 -28.14 -23.46 31.35
CA ASP A 524 -28.66 -24.61 30.60
C ASP A 524 -28.18 -25.91 31.25
N VAL A 525 -28.99 -26.46 32.18
CA VAL A 525 -28.65 -27.71 32.88
C VAL A 525 -28.54 -28.88 31.89
N ALA A 526 -27.36 -29.50 31.87
CA ALA A 526 -27.10 -30.78 31.22
C ALA A 526 -27.26 -31.93 32.23
N PRO A 527 -27.60 -33.14 31.76
CA PRO A 527 -27.74 -34.30 32.64
C PRO A 527 -26.40 -34.68 33.29
N ASP A 528 -26.42 -35.23 34.50
CA ASP A 528 -25.33 -35.92 35.19
C ASP A 528 -25.76 -37.31 35.66
N GLU A 529 -24.98 -37.91 36.56
CA GLU A 529 -25.23 -39.23 37.12
C GLU A 529 -26.57 -39.34 37.88
N SER A 530 -27.16 -38.22 38.31
CA SER A 530 -28.42 -38.22 39.04
C SER A 530 -29.67 -38.11 38.16
N ASP A 531 -29.56 -37.60 36.93
CA ASP A 531 -30.70 -37.25 36.08
C ASP A 531 -30.53 -37.57 34.57
N TYR A 532 -29.57 -38.44 34.21
CA TYR A 532 -29.42 -38.92 32.84
C TYR A 532 -30.56 -39.81 32.37
N GLU A 533 -30.85 -39.79 31.06
CA GLU A 533 -31.67 -40.82 30.39
C GLU A 533 -30.80 -41.98 29.92
N ILE A 534 -29.63 -41.67 29.35
CA ILE A 534 -28.64 -42.64 28.89
C ILE A 534 -27.24 -42.24 29.37
N ARG A 535 -26.53 -43.20 29.95
CA ARG A 535 -25.10 -43.11 30.27
C ARG A 535 -24.32 -43.99 29.31
N LEU A 536 -23.35 -43.37 28.64
CA LEU A 536 -22.43 -44.01 27.71
C LEU A 536 -21.02 -44.00 28.32
N ASP A 537 -20.42 -45.18 28.43
CA ASP A 537 -19.11 -45.38 29.04
C ASP A 537 -18.15 -45.97 28.00
N TRP A 538 -17.03 -45.32 27.73
CA TRP A 538 -15.98 -45.85 26.88
C TRP A 538 -15.04 -46.68 27.75
N LEU A 539 -14.94 -47.96 27.44
CA LEU A 539 -14.17 -48.90 28.26
C LEU A 539 -12.80 -49.17 27.62
N PRO A 540 -11.75 -49.34 28.42
CA PRO A 540 -10.44 -49.76 27.94
C PRO A 540 -10.48 -51.24 27.47
N GLU A 541 -9.46 -51.65 26.72
CA GLU A 541 -9.31 -53.05 26.30
C GLU A 541 -9.25 -54.03 27.49
N SER A 542 -8.69 -53.61 28.62
CA SER A 542 -8.67 -54.35 29.88
C SER A 542 -9.02 -53.44 31.07
N GLY A 543 -9.80 -53.95 32.03
CA GLY A 543 -10.34 -53.18 33.17
C GLY A 543 -11.85 -52.93 33.07
N SER A 544 -12.47 -52.41 34.14
CA SER A 544 -13.90 -52.12 34.25
C SER A 544 -14.23 -50.63 34.31
N ASP A 545 -13.23 -49.81 34.59
CA ASP A 545 -13.41 -48.38 34.80
C ASP A 545 -13.42 -47.64 33.45
N PRO A 546 -14.40 -46.77 33.21
CA PRO A 546 -14.49 -46.06 31.95
C PRO A 546 -13.36 -45.05 31.80
N VAL A 547 -12.75 -45.02 30.62
CA VAL A 547 -11.81 -43.96 30.21
C VAL A 547 -12.55 -42.62 30.07
N ARG A 548 -13.85 -42.70 29.78
CA ARG A 548 -14.71 -41.56 29.55
C ARG A 548 -16.16 -41.94 29.80
N THR A 549 -16.92 -41.01 30.33
CA THR A 549 -18.36 -41.14 30.55
C THR A 549 -19.08 -39.96 29.91
N CYS A 550 -20.21 -40.23 29.27
CA CYS A 550 -21.10 -39.21 28.74
C CYS A 550 -22.54 -39.49 29.20
N PHE A 551 -23.16 -38.48 29.78
CA PHE A 551 -24.56 -38.49 30.19
C PHE A 551 -25.39 -37.77 29.14
N LEU A 552 -26.46 -38.39 28.67
CA LEU A 552 -27.40 -37.88 27.67
C LEU A 552 -28.79 -37.83 28.27
N GLY A 553 -29.58 -36.83 27.88
CA GLY A 553 -30.97 -36.70 28.31
C GLY A 553 -31.52 -35.30 28.07
N GLY A 554 -32.82 -35.23 27.78
CA GLY A 554 -33.48 -33.96 27.42
C GLY A 554 -32.96 -33.32 26.13
N ARG A 555 -33.66 -32.26 25.71
CA ARG A 555 -33.36 -31.54 24.46
C ARG A 555 -33.11 -30.06 24.70
N THR A 556 -32.26 -29.44 23.88
CA THR A 556 -32.11 -27.99 23.81
C THR A 556 -33.32 -27.37 23.11
N SER A 557 -33.46 -26.04 23.14
CA SER A 557 -34.52 -25.32 22.41
C SER A 557 -34.47 -25.57 20.89
N GLU A 558 -33.27 -25.86 20.36
CA GLU A 558 -33.01 -26.21 18.97
C GLU A 558 -33.24 -27.70 18.66
N GLY A 559 -33.60 -28.51 19.67
CA GLY A 559 -33.89 -29.94 19.51
C GLY A 559 -32.67 -30.87 19.62
N TRP A 560 -31.49 -30.35 19.98
CA TRP A 560 -30.28 -31.16 20.16
C TRP A 560 -30.32 -31.91 21.50
N ILE A 561 -29.74 -33.11 21.56
CA ILE A 561 -29.62 -33.87 22.82
C ILE A 561 -28.68 -33.11 23.75
N ARG A 562 -29.09 -32.89 25.00
CA ARG A 562 -28.17 -32.32 26.00
C ARG A 562 -27.26 -33.42 26.51
N CYS A 563 -25.98 -33.09 26.59
CA CYS A 563 -24.94 -34.01 27.00
C CYS A 563 -24.03 -33.38 28.05
N ARG A 564 -23.46 -34.21 28.93
CA ARG A 564 -22.35 -33.83 29.82
C ARG A 564 -21.28 -34.92 29.77
N MET A 565 -20.03 -34.51 29.76
CA MET A 565 -18.89 -35.42 29.84
C MET A 565 -18.39 -35.50 31.28
N GLY A 566 -18.28 -36.70 31.85
CA GLY A 566 -17.78 -36.92 33.20
C GLY A 566 -18.50 -36.12 34.30
N GLN A 567 -17.89 -36.08 35.49
CA GLN A 567 -18.46 -35.45 36.70
C GLN A 567 -18.09 -33.95 36.83
N GLY A 568 -17.29 -33.40 35.92
CA GLY A 568 -16.77 -32.02 36.01
C GLY A 568 -16.61 -31.27 34.69
N GLU A 569 -17.01 -31.85 33.55
CA GLU A 569 -17.00 -31.11 32.27
C GLU A 569 -18.35 -30.44 31.98
N TRP A 570 -18.33 -29.54 31.00
CA TRP A 570 -19.44 -28.65 30.69
C TRP A 570 -20.53 -29.36 29.90
N GLY A 571 -21.75 -28.88 30.09
CA GLY A 571 -22.87 -29.29 29.26
C GLY A 571 -22.66 -28.87 27.80
N PHE A 572 -23.11 -29.68 26.87
CA PHE A 572 -23.11 -29.35 25.45
C PHE A 572 -24.33 -29.95 24.76
N GLY A 573 -24.80 -29.31 23.69
CA GLY A 573 -25.74 -29.92 22.77
C GLY A 573 -24.99 -30.84 21.82
N LEU A 574 -25.47 -32.08 21.63
CA LEU A 574 -24.88 -33.02 20.68
C LEU A 574 -25.25 -32.63 19.25
N ALA A 575 -24.25 -32.50 18.38
CA ALA A 575 -24.47 -32.18 16.96
C ALA A 575 -25.36 -33.25 16.30
N PRO A 576 -26.45 -32.88 15.61
CA PRO A 576 -27.27 -33.86 14.91
C PRO A 576 -26.48 -34.47 13.74
N VAL A 577 -26.66 -35.76 13.49
CA VAL A 577 -26.12 -36.43 12.30
C VAL A 577 -27.27 -37.08 11.54
N SER A 578 -27.25 -36.91 10.22
CA SER A 578 -28.29 -37.46 9.34
C SER A 578 -28.40 -38.96 9.51
N GLY A 579 -29.63 -39.46 9.73
CA GLY A 579 -29.96 -40.88 9.70
C GLY A 579 -29.77 -41.68 10.99
N ILE A 580 -29.15 -41.14 12.06
CA ILE A 580 -28.99 -41.87 13.32
C ILE A 580 -29.24 -40.93 14.52
N ASP A 581 -30.39 -41.09 15.18
CA ASP A 581 -30.62 -40.53 16.51
C ASP A 581 -29.98 -41.47 17.54
N LEU A 582 -28.87 -41.02 18.14
CA LEU A 582 -28.08 -41.82 19.08
C LEU A 582 -28.89 -42.22 20.32
N GLU A 583 -29.74 -41.34 20.82
CA GLU A 583 -30.56 -41.60 22.01
C GLU A 583 -31.62 -42.65 21.70
N ALA A 584 -32.38 -42.45 20.62
CA ALA A 584 -33.42 -43.38 20.21
C ALA A 584 -32.87 -44.78 19.85
N LEU A 585 -31.76 -44.82 19.09
CA LEU A 585 -31.13 -46.09 18.70
C LEU A 585 -30.57 -46.83 19.92
N THR A 586 -29.97 -46.10 20.86
CA THR A 586 -29.41 -46.70 22.09
C THR A 586 -30.52 -47.27 22.96
N LEU A 587 -31.64 -46.56 23.14
CA LEU A 587 -32.80 -47.08 23.88
C LEU A 587 -33.42 -48.31 23.21
N GLN A 588 -33.52 -48.32 21.87
CA GLN A 588 -34.01 -49.46 21.12
C GLN A 588 -33.14 -50.70 21.33
N VAL A 589 -31.81 -50.56 21.15
CA VAL A 589 -30.85 -51.66 21.35
C VAL A 589 -30.88 -52.14 22.80
N TYR A 590 -30.91 -51.23 23.76
CA TYR A 590 -30.95 -51.58 25.18
C TYR A 590 -32.19 -52.42 25.54
N ARG A 591 -33.37 -52.02 25.08
CA ARG A 591 -34.62 -52.78 25.26
C ARG A 591 -34.54 -54.14 24.57
N GLN A 592 -34.05 -54.21 23.33
CA GLN A 592 -33.91 -55.48 22.62
C GLN A 592 -33.01 -56.49 23.36
N LEU A 593 -31.97 -56.01 24.05
CA LEU A 593 -31.04 -56.86 24.79
C LEU A 593 -31.55 -57.29 26.18
N ILE A 594 -32.51 -56.59 26.77
CA ILE A 594 -33.03 -56.86 28.12
C ILE A 594 -34.45 -57.43 28.13
N GLU A 595 -35.32 -57.01 27.20
CA GLU A 595 -36.75 -57.33 27.19
C GLU A 595 -37.12 -58.59 26.36
N GLN A 596 -36.15 -59.36 25.88
CA GLN A 596 -36.44 -60.67 25.27
C GLN A 596 -36.36 -61.81 26.31
N PRO A 597 -37.41 -62.67 26.38
CA PRO A 597 -37.58 -63.67 27.44
C PRO A 597 -36.56 -64.82 27.42
#